data_AF-A0AAQ0HED3-F1
#
_entry.id   AF-A0AAQ0HED3-F1
#
_cell.length_a   1.000
_cell.length_b   1.000
_cell.length_c   1.000
_cell.angle_alpha   90.00
_cell.angle_beta   90.00
_cell.angle_gamma   90.00
#
_symmetry.space_group_name_H-M   'P 1'
#
loop_
_entity.id
_entity.type
_entity.pdbx_description
1 polymer ?
#
loop_
_entity_poly.entity_id
_entity_poly.type
_entity_poly.pdbx_seq_one_letter_code
_entity_poly.pdbx_strand_id
1 'polypeptide(L)'
;MVKYIFALALVFLAACSIDPKDYESPPVTVETAAGPVVCQLYTKDLVRWDRAIQRPESMSVETADQICLNEGLREKNGEPVNRRTADVAL
;
A
#
# COMPACT_ATOMS: atom_id res chain seq x y z
N MET A 1 -34.79 -0.98 -31.25
CA MET A 1 -34.44 -0.14 -30.09
C MET A 1 -33.62 -0.87 -29.01
N VAL A 2 -33.63 -2.21 -28.94
CA VAL A 2 -32.81 -3.01 -27.99
C VAL A 2 -31.30 -3.00 -28.29
N LYS A 3 -30.90 -2.72 -29.53
CA LYS A 3 -29.50 -2.82 -30.00
C LYS A 3 -28.52 -1.84 -29.33
N TYR A 4 -29.01 -0.75 -28.74
CA TYR A 4 -28.17 0.26 -28.06
C TYR A 4 -28.12 0.08 -26.54
N ILE A 5 -28.92 -0.83 -25.96
CA ILE A 5 -28.96 -1.07 -24.52
C ILE A 5 -27.62 -1.65 -24.03
N PHE A 6 -27.00 -2.52 -24.82
CA PHE A 6 -25.68 -3.10 -24.50
C PHE A 6 -24.57 -2.05 -24.47
N ALA A 7 -24.61 -1.05 -25.35
CA ALA A 7 -23.62 0.02 -25.38
C ALA A 7 -23.76 0.97 -24.17
N LEU A 8 -24.99 1.25 -23.74
CA LEU A 8 -25.25 2.12 -22.59
C LEU A 8 -24.80 1.47 -21.27
N ALA A 9 -24.96 0.16 -21.12
CA ALA A 9 -24.55 -0.58 -19.92
C ALA A 9 -23.03 -0.49 -19.66
N LEU A 10 -22.20 -0.51 -20.71
CA LEU A 10 -20.74 -0.43 -20.58
C LEU A 10 -20.25 0.94 -20.07
N VAL A 11 -20.98 2.02 -20.38
CA VAL A 11 -20.62 3.37 -19.92
C VAL A 11 -20.84 3.53 -18.41
N PHE A 12 -21.84 2.86 -17.84
CA PHE A 12 -22.09 2.88 -16.39
C PHE A 12 -21.03 2.12 -15.57
N LEU A 13 -20.43 1.07 -16.13
CA LEU A 13 -19.35 0.33 -15.45
C LEU A 13 -18.04 1.12 -15.38
N ALA A 14 -17.77 2.00 -16.34
CA ALA A 14 -16.58 2.85 -16.35
C ALA A 14 -16.68 4.07 -15.40
N ALA A 15 -17.88 4.39 -14.90
CA ALA A 15 -18.10 5.56 -14.05
C ALA A 15 -17.70 5.35 -12.58
N CYS A 16 -17.47 4.10 -12.13
CA CYS A 16 -16.86 3.81 -10.83
C CYS A 16 -15.35 3.65 -10.99
N SER A 17 -14.63 4.76 -11.15
CA SER A 17 -13.16 4.77 -11.01
C SER A 17 -12.81 4.94 -9.53
N ILE A 18 -12.14 3.94 -8.96
CA ILE A 18 -11.64 3.99 -7.58
C ILE A 18 -10.32 4.76 -7.60
N ASP A 19 -10.27 5.96 -6.99
CA ASP A 19 -9.01 6.68 -6.79
C ASP A 19 -8.34 6.15 -5.50
N PRO A 20 -7.11 5.59 -5.56
CA PRO A 20 -6.41 5.13 -4.37
C PRO A 20 -6.32 6.19 -3.27
N LYS A 21 -6.23 7.48 -3.62
CA LYS A 21 -6.13 8.57 -2.65
C LYS A 21 -7.26 8.61 -1.64
N ASP A 22 -8.47 8.20 -2.06
CA ASP A 22 -9.65 8.17 -1.19
C ASP A 22 -9.55 7.11 -0.09
N TYR A 23 -8.53 6.26 -0.14
CA TYR A 23 -8.32 5.16 0.78
C TYR A 23 -7.02 5.30 1.60
N GLU A 24 -6.17 6.29 1.30
CA GLU A 24 -4.90 6.49 2.01
C GLU A 24 -5.07 6.51 3.54
N SER A 25 -4.32 5.64 4.22
CA SER A 25 -4.13 5.72 5.67
C SER A 25 -3.14 6.82 6.03
N PRO A 26 -3.03 7.21 7.31
CA PRO A 26 -1.84 7.90 7.77
C PRO A 26 -0.57 7.10 7.40
N PRO A 27 0.52 7.77 6.96
CA PRO A 27 1.77 7.09 6.65
C PRO A 27 2.35 6.34 7.85
N VAL A 28 2.94 5.18 7.58
CA VAL A 28 3.57 4.33 8.60
C VAL A 28 5.07 4.29 8.38
N THR A 29 5.85 4.45 9.45
CA THR A 29 7.30 4.32 9.38
C THR A 29 7.72 2.91 9.81
N VAL A 30 8.45 2.23 8.93
CA VAL A 30 9.04 0.91 9.17
C VAL A 30 10.54 1.07 9.32
N GLU A 31 11.06 0.71 10.49
CA GLU A 31 12.49 0.72 10.76
C GLU A 31 13.17 -0.48 10.08
N THR A 32 14.28 -0.20 9.38
CA THR A 32 15.09 -1.23 8.72
C THR A 32 16.57 -1.00 8.99
N ALA A 33 17.40 -2.02 8.78
CA ALA A 33 18.85 -1.89 8.93
C ALA A 33 19.49 -0.85 8.00
N ALA A 34 18.86 -0.54 6.86
CA ALA A 34 19.34 0.47 5.91
C ALA A 34 18.83 1.88 6.22
N GLY A 35 17.97 2.04 7.23
CA GLY A 35 17.28 3.27 7.59
C GLY A 35 15.76 3.17 7.48
N PRO A 36 15.02 4.21 7.90
CA PRO A 36 13.57 4.19 7.94
C PRO A 36 12.96 4.21 6.53
N VAL A 37 11.89 3.45 6.34
CA VAL A 37 11.02 3.50 5.16
C VAL A 37 9.67 4.05 5.57
N VAL A 38 9.17 5.07 4.87
CA VAL A 38 7.82 5.60 5.10
C VAL A 38 6.89 5.04 4.04
N CYS A 39 5.89 4.29 4.50
CA CYS A 39 4.93 3.58 3.71
C CYS A 39 3.59 4.32 3.66
N GLN A 40 3.05 4.47 2.45
CA GLN A 40 1.65 4.79 2.25
C GLN A 40 0.89 3.48 2.09
N LEU A 41 -0.02 3.20 3.02
CA LEU A 41 -0.95 2.08 2.93
C LEU A 41 -2.31 2.58 2.45
N TYR A 42 -3.02 1.80 1.64
CA TYR A 42 -4.28 2.26 1.02
C TYR A 42 -5.49 1.50 1.52
N THR A 43 -5.47 0.18 1.63
CA THR A 43 -6.68 -0.51 2.10
C THR A 43 -6.32 -1.67 2.99
N LYS A 44 -7.21 -1.99 3.94
CA LYS A 44 -7.03 -3.14 4.83
C LYS A 44 -7.17 -4.47 4.09
N ASP A 45 -7.88 -4.49 2.96
CA ASP A 45 -8.20 -5.72 2.24
C ASP A 45 -7.32 -5.96 1.01
N LEU A 46 -6.84 -4.89 0.39
CA LEU A 46 -6.02 -4.90 -0.83
C LEU A 46 -4.72 -4.11 -0.60
N VAL A 47 -3.69 -4.84 -0.17
CA VAL A 47 -2.34 -4.31 0.09
C VAL A 47 -1.58 -3.96 -1.17
N ARG A 48 -2.04 -4.40 -2.35
CA ARG A 48 -1.25 -4.33 -3.60
C ARG A 48 -0.92 -2.92 -4.09
N TRP A 49 -1.54 -1.90 -3.49
CA TRP A 49 -1.27 -0.49 -3.77
C TRP A 49 -0.25 0.12 -2.80
N ASP A 50 0.05 -0.56 -1.69
CA ASP A 50 0.94 -0.08 -0.66
C ASP A 50 2.35 0.13 -1.21
N ARG A 51 2.92 1.29 -0.91
CA ARG A 51 4.15 1.76 -1.57
C ARG A 51 4.96 2.67 -0.66
N ALA A 52 6.27 2.72 -0.89
CA ALA A 52 7.14 3.65 -0.21
C ALA A 52 6.95 5.07 -0.76
N ILE A 53 6.72 6.03 0.14
CA ILE A 53 6.75 7.47 -0.15
C ILE A 53 8.07 8.11 0.28
N GLN A 54 8.82 7.43 1.15
CA GLN A 54 10.20 7.77 1.49
C GLN A 54 11.00 6.49 1.72
N ARG A 55 12.26 6.49 1.28
CA ARG A 55 13.22 5.41 1.51
C ARG A 55 14.65 5.96 1.59
N PRO A 56 15.60 5.22 2.19
CA PRO A 56 17.01 5.55 2.09
C PRO A 56 17.49 5.53 0.63
N GLU A 57 18.45 6.40 0.29
CA GLU A 57 19.02 6.45 -1.06
C GLU A 57 19.70 5.13 -1.47
N SER A 58 20.26 4.41 -0.49
CA SER A 58 20.91 3.11 -0.66
C SER A 58 19.95 1.95 -0.94
N MET A 59 18.65 2.14 -0.73
CA MET A 59 17.62 1.11 -0.92
C MET A 59 16.94 1.26 -2.27
N SER A 60 16.68 0.17 -3.00
CA SER A 60 15.93 0.28 -4.26
C SER A 60 14.45 0.61 -4.01
N VAL A 61 13.77 1.18 -5.02
CA VAL A 61 12.31 1.43 -4.97
C VAL A 61 11.56 0.11 -4.74
N GLU A 62 11.88 -0.93 -5.53
CA GLU A 62 11.29 -2.26 -5.40
C GLU A 62 11.42 -2.81 -3.99
N THR A 63 12.62 -2.74 -3.39
CA THR A 63 12.86 -3.22 -2.03
C THR A 63 12.00 -2.47 -1.01
N ALA A 64 11.90 -1.14 -1.13
CA ALA A 64 11.10 -0.33 -0.23
C ALA A 64 9.59 -0.60 -0.39
N ASP A 65 9.12 -0.80 -1.62
CA ASP A 65 7.73 -1.16 -1.90
C ASP A 65 7.39 -2.55 -1.34
N GLN A 66 8.30 -3.53 -1.44
CA GLN A 66 8.12 -4.84 -0.80
C GLN A 66 8.04 -4.74 0.73
N ILE A 67 8.81 -3.84 1.35
CA ILE A 67 8.69 -3.58 2.79
C ILE A 67 7.29 -3.04 3.13
N CYS A 68 6.78 -2.09 2.35
CA CYS A 68 5.45 -1.52 2.57
C CYS A 68 4.32 -2.52 2.30
N LEU A 69 4.46 -3.40 1.30
CA LEU A 69 3.54 -4.51 1.06
C LEU A 69 3.48 -5.47 2.27
N ASN A 70 4.64 -5.80 2.84
CA ASN A 70 4.71 -6.66 4.03
C ASN A 70 4.09 -5.99 5.25
N GLU A 71 4.24 -4.67 5.40
CA GLU A 71 3.61 -3.92 6.48
C GLU A 71 2.09 -3.89 6.33
N GLY A 72 1.58 -3.66 5.12
CA GLY A 72 0.15 -3.78 4.82
C GLY A 72 -0.40 -5.17 5.14
N LEU A 73 0.34 -6.24 4.79
CA LEU A 73 -0.03 -7.62 5.13
C LEU A 73 -0.05 -7.85 6.65
N ARG A 74 0.93 -7.32 7.38
CA ARG A 74 0.98 -7.40 8.85
C ARG A 74 -0.26 -6.77 9.48
N GLU A 75 -0.62 -5.55 9.06
CA GLU A 75 -1.81 -4.85 9.56
C GLU A 75 -3.10 -5.59 9.20
N LYS A 76 -3.22 -6.06 7.96
CA LYS A 76 -4.36 -6.86 7.50
C LYS A 76 -4.55 -8.12 8.35
N ASN A 77 -3.47 -8.78 8.73
CA ASN A 77 -3.50 -10.00 9.55
C ASN A 77 -3.65 -9.71 11.06
N GLY A 78 -3.61 -8.44 11.48
CA GLY A 78 -3.62 -8.07 12.90
C GLY A 78 -2.36 -8.52 13.65
N GLU A 79 -1.25 -8.71 12.95
CA GLU A 79 0.01 -9.16 13.53
C GLU A 79 0.67 -8.01 14.32
N PRO A 80 1.19 -8.26 15.53
CA PRO A 80 1.83 -7.20 16.33
C PRO A 80 3.13 -6.72 15.67
N VAL A 81 3.43 -5.43 15.80
CA VAL A 81 4.73 -4.87 15.38
C VAL A 81 5.85 -5.58 16.16
N ASN A 82 6.75 -6.26 15.45
CA ASN A 82 7.90 -6.93 16.06
C ASN A 82 8.96 -5.90 16.48
N ARG A 83 8.80 -5.32 17.67
CA ARG A 83 9.74 -4.33 18.23
C ARG A 83 11.14 -4.90 18.55
N ARG A 84 11.32 -6.23 18.60
CA ARG A 84 12.62 -6.83 18.97
C ARG A 84 13.73 -6.66 17.91
N THR A 85 13.39 -6.33 16.67
CA THR A 85 14.40 -5.99 15.64
C THR A 85 14.73 -4.50 15.58
N ALA A 86 13.99 -3.64 16.30
CA ALA A 86 14.32 -2.21 16.43
C ALA A 86 15.39 -1.94 17.50
N ASP A 87 15.59 -2.87 18.44
CA ASP A 87 16.48 -2.69 19.60
C ASP A 87 17.90 -3.29 19.43
N VAL A 88 18.24 -3.87 18.26
CA VAL A 88 19.56 -4.49 17.99
C VAL A 88 20.34 -3.69 16.94
N ALA A 89 20.39 -2.37 17.13
CA ALA A 89 21.28 -1.47 16.41
C ALA A 89 21.93 -0.51 17.41
N LEU A 90 22.81 -1.05 18.26
CA LEU A 90 23.84 -0.33 19.01
C LEU A 90 25.19 -1.03 18.77
#